data_AF-A0A090I1F2-F1
#
_entry.id   AF-A0A090I1F2-F1
#
_cell.length_a   1.000
_cell.length_b   1.000
_cell.length_c   1.000
_cell.angle_alpha   90.00
_cell.angle_beta   90.00
_cell.angle_gamma   90.00
#
_symmetry.space_group_name_H-M   'P 1'
#
loop_
_entity.id
_entity.type
_entity.pdbx_description
1 polymer ?
#
loop_
_entity_poly.entity_id
_entity_poly.type
_entity_poly.pdbx_seq_one_letter_code
_entity_poly.pdbx_strand_id
1 'polypeptide(L)'
;MGKRPRWSPEEKKFFNECVDKGMTDAQISSEFHIKTKFEKAKGFHMRTPDAMGRRRRFLAMERSPVEGKPLNHRRSWSPEDDDLLRTYKDRGISKEEMAEIFNRTERAIDTRIRYLENKDTTPSHWLHQLKGFFNHIFRRFGHNRG
;
A
#
# COMPACT_ATOMS: atom_id res chain seq x y z
N MET A 1 14.87 6.05 -22.20
CA MET A 1 13.89 4.94 -22.33
C MET A 1 12.51 5.52 -22.63
N GLY A 2 11.86 5.08 -23.71
CA GLY A 2 10.52 5.58 -24.10
C GLY A 2 9.45 5.24 -23.05
N LYS A 3 8.45 6.12 -22.89
CA LYS A 3 7.30 5.86 -22.01
C LYS A 3 6.61 4.58 -22.46
N ARG A 4 6.43 3.62 -21.54
CA ARG A 4 5.66 2.39 -21.84
C ARG A 4 4.23 2.76 -22.25
N PRO A 5 3.64 2.07 -23.23
CA PRO A 5 2.27 2.35 -23.65
C PRO A 5 1.30 2.17 -22.49
N ARG A 6 0.45 3.16 -22.24
CA ARG A 6 -0.62 3.08 -21.24
C ARG A 6 -1.65 2.03 -21.67
N TRP A 7 -2.34 1.43 -20.70
CA TRP A 7 -3.45 0.52 -20.97
C TRP A 7 -4.64 1.30 -21.52
N SER A 8 -5.05 1.00 -22.75
CA SER A 8 -6.24 1.59 -23.36
C SER A 8 -7.53 1.01 -22.74
N PRO A 9 -8.69 1.70 -22.85
CA PRO A 9 -9.97 1.15 -22.43
C PRO A 9 -10.29 -0.20 -23.09
N GLU A 10 -9.95 -0.36 -24.37
CA GLU A 10 -10.18 -1.56 -25.16
C GLU A 10 -9.31 -2.73 -24.66
N GLU A 11 -8.02 -2.47 -24.39
CA GLU A 11 -7.12 -3.46 -23.79
C GLU A 11 -7.64 -3.93 -22.42
N LYS A 12 -8.14 -2.99 -21.60
CA LYS A 12 -8.67 -3.34 -20.26
C LYS A 12 -9.92 -4.20 -20.37
N LYS A 13 -10.85 -3.86 -21.27
CA LYS A 13 -12.07 -4.63 -21.50
C LYS A 13 -11.72 -6.05 -21.93
N PHE A 14 -10.88 -6.19 -22.94
CA PHE A 14 -10.46 -7.48 -23.46
C PHE A 14 -9.70 -8.31 -22.41
N PHE A 15 -8.82 -7.68 -21.64
CA PHE A 15 -8.12 -8.34 -20.53
C PHE A 15 -9.10 -8.89 -19.49
N ASN A 16 -10.09 -8.10 -19.08
CA ASN A 16 -11.09 -8.53 -18.11
C ASN A 16 -11.90 -9.73 -18.64
N GLU A 17 -12.34 -9.69 -19.90
CA GLU A 17 -13.02 -10.83 -20.54
C GLU A 17 -12.17 -12.10 -20.53
N CYS A 18 -10.86 -11.99 -20.77
CA CYS A 18 -9.96 -13.14 -20.73
C CYS A 18 -9.75 -13.67 -19.30
N VAL A 19 -9.68 -12.78 -18.30
CA VAL A 19 -9.61 -13.16 -16.89
C VAL A 19 -10.89 -13.87 -16.45
N ASP A 20 -12.06 -13.35 -16.83
CA ASP A 20 -13.35 -13.94 -16.50
C ASP A 20 -13.54 -15.32 -17.19
N LYS A 21 -12.88 -15.55 -18.33
CA LYS A 21 -12.74 -16.87 -18.98
C LYS A 21 -11.73 -17.80 -18.31
N GLY A 22 -11.06 -17.37 -17.23
CA GLY A 22 -10.08 -18.18 -16.50
C GLY A 22 -8.73 -18.36 -17.21
N MET A 23 -8.40 -17.52 -18.20
CA MET A 23 -7.13 -17.64 -18.93
C MET A 23 -5.92 -17.27 -18.06
N THR A 24 -4.80 -17.98 -18.28
CA THR A 24 -3.51 -17.70 -17.65
C THR A 24 -2.83 -16.48 -18.27
N ASP A 25 -1.91 -15.85 -17.53
CA ASP A 25 -1.19 -14.65 -18.01
C ASP A 25 -0.42 -14.88 -19.33
N ALA A 26 0.08 -16.10 -19.54
CA ALA A 26 0.74 -16.49 -20.79
C ALA A 26 -0.27 -16.56 -21.96
N GLN A 27 -1.43 -17.19 -21.75
CA GLN A 27 -2.48 -17.25 -22.77
C GLN A 27 -2.99 -15.86 -23.14
N ILE A 28 -3.25 -15.01 -22.14
CA ILE A 28 -3.69 -13.63 -22.39
C ILE A 28 -2.63 -12.85 -23.17
N SER A 29 -1.34 -13.06 -22.87
CA SER A 29 -0.24 -12.46 -23.64
C SER A 29 -0.25 -12.90 -25.11
N SER A 30 -0.48 -14.18 -25.38
CA SER A 30 -0.62 -14.70 -26.75
C SER A 30 -1.83 -14.11 -27.48
N GLU A 31 -2.98 -13.98 -26.82
CA GLU A 31 -4.17 -13.33 -27.39
C GLU A 31 -3.89 -11.86 -27.76
N PHE A 32 -3.18 -11.12 -26.91
CA PHE A 32 -2.74 -9.75 -27.23
C PHE A 32 -1.75 -9.70 -28.40
N HIS A 33 -0.86 -10.69 -28.53
CA HIS A 33 0.01 -10.81 -29.70
C HIS A 33 -0.82 -11.01 -30.98
N ILE A 34 -1.88 -11.83 -30.94
CA ILE A 34 -2.75 -12.06 -32.08
C ILE A 34 -3.43 -10.75 -32.51
N LYS A 35 -4.08 -10.06 -31.57
CA LYS A 35 -4.78 -8.79 -31.85
C LYS A 35 -3.87 -7.68 -32.39
N THR A 36 -2.64 -7.62 -31.91
CA THR A 36 -1.70 -6.57 -32.31
C THR A 36 -1.03 -6.85 -33.65
N LYS A 37 -0.53 -8.08 -33.87
CA LYS A 37 0.21 -8.41 -35.08
C LYS A 37 -0.68 -8.77 -36.26
N PHE A 38 -1.74 -9.55 -36.03
CA PHE A 38 -2.57 -10.11 -37.10
C PHE A 38 -3.80 -9.25 -37.38
N GLU A 39 -4.56 -8.91 -36.33
CA GLU A 39 -5.76 -8.06 -36.50
C GLU A 39 -5.43 -6.57 -36.65
N LYS A 40 -4.21 -6.15 -36.25
CA LYS A 40 -3.76 -4.75 -36.20
C LYS A 40 -4.79 -3.83 -35.51
N ALA A 41 -5.40 -4.33 -34.44
CA ALA A 41 -6.45 -3.62 -33.72
C ALA A 41 -5.92 -2.29 -33.16
N LYS A 42 -6.61 -1.18 -33.45
CA LYS A 42 -6.23 0.15 -32.95
C LYS A 42 -6.28 0.18 -31.43
N GLY A 43 -5.24 0.72 -30.80
CA GLY A 43 -5.19 0.87 -29.33
C GLY A 43 -4.73 -0.37 -28.57
N PHE A 44 -4.41 -1.47 -29.25
CA PHE A 44 -3.78 -2.64 -28.66
C PHE A 44 -2.26 -2.56 -28.75
N HIS A 45 -1.57 -2.92 -27.68
CA HIS A 45 -0.12 -3.03 -27.64
C HIS A 45 0.31 -4.44 -27.25
N MET A 46 1.50 -4.83 -27.72
CA MET A 46 2.08 -6.09 -27.32
C MET A 46 2.38 -6.05 -25.82
N ARG A 47 1.99 -7.11 -25.10
CA ARG A 47 2.13 -7.21 -23.64
C ARG A 47 2.72 -8.58 -23.31
N THR A 48 3.76 -8.58 -22.49
CA THR A 48 4.37 -9.80 -21.98
C THR A 48 3.49 -10.43 -20.89
N PRO A 49 3.70 -11.72 -20.57
CA PRO A 49 3.00 -12.35 -19.45
C PRO A 49 3.19 -11.61 -18.12
N ASP A 50 4.38 -11.05 -17.85
CA ASP A 50 4.61 -10.19 -16.67
C ASP A 50 3.71 -8.94 -16.65
N ALA A 51 3.50 -8.31 -17.82
CA ALA A 51 2.60 -7.17 -17.92
C ALA A 51 1.14 -7.57 -17.62
N MET A 52 0.73 -8.79 -18.01
CA MET A 52 -0.58 -9.36 -17.66
C MET A 52 -0.70 -9.61 -16.17
N GLY A 53 0.32 -10.22 -15.56
CA GLY A 53 0.35 -10.46 -14.12
C GLY A 53 0.26 -9.16 -13.31
N ARG A 54 0.99 -8.11 -13.70
CA ARG A 54 0.87 -6.78 -13.07
C ARG A 54 -0.53 -6.19 -13.22
N ARG A 55 -1.18 -6.35 -14.38
CA ARG A 55 -2.56 -5.89 -14.59
C ARG A 55 -3.56 -6.71 -13.77
N ARG A 56 -3.40 -8.02 -13.67
CA ARG A 56 -4.23 -8.91 -12.84
C ARG A 56 -4.20 -8.50 -11.38
N ARG A 57 -3.02 -8.22 -10.84
CA ARG A 57 -2.86 -7.69 -9.47
C ARG A 57 -3.60 -6.37 -9.28
N PHE A 58 -3.49 -5.45 -10.25
CA PHE A 58 -4.21 -4.18 -10.19
C PHE A 58 -5.73 -4.37 -10.24
N LEU A 59 -6.22 -5.26 -11.10
CA LEU A 59 -7.65 -5.60 -11.17
C LEU A 59 -8.15 -6.22 -9.85
N ALA A 60 -7.35 -7.10 -9.23
CA ALA A 60 -7.67 -7.66 -7.93
C ALA A 60 -7.73 -6.58 -6.84
N MET A 61 -6.84 -5.58 -6.87
CA MET A 61 -6.91 -4.40 -5.99
C MET A 61 -8.14 -3.54 -6.26
N GLU A 62 -8.52 -3.32 -7.53
CA GLU A 62 -9.73 -2.57 -7.92
C GLU A 62 -11.02 -3.29 -7.46
N ARG A 63 -11.03 -4.63 -7.51
CA ARG A 63 -12.17 -5.47 -7.08
C ARG A 63 -12.22 -5.68 -5.56
N SER A 64 -11.11 -5.50 -4.84
CA SER A 64 -11.11 -5.57 -3.38
C SER A 64 -11.83 -4.35 -2.81
N PRO A 65 -12.68 -4.49 -1.78
CA PRO A 65 -13.14 -3.36 -0.99
C PRO A 65 -11.93 -2.84 -0.22
N VAL A 66 -11.14 -1.99 -0.85
CA VAL A 66 -10.12 -1.23 -0.13
C VAL A 66 -10.91 -0.17 0.62
N GLU A 67 -11.22 -0.42 1.89
CA GLU A 67 -11.56 0.65 2.83
C GLU A 67 -10.57 1.79 2.57
N GLY A 68 -11.10 3.00 2.37
CA GLY A 68 -10.34 4.12 1.83
C GLY A 68 -9.00 4.35 2.55
N LYS A 69 -8.09 5.10 1.91
CA LYS A 69 -6.77 5.38 2.50
C LYS A 69 -6.93 5.84 3.96
N PRO A 70 -6.14 5.29 4.90
CA PRO A 70 -6.30 5.63 6.30
C PRO A 70 -6.12 7.13 6.53
N LEU A 71 -6.78 7.68 7.55
CA LEU A 71 -6.90 9.13 7.76
C LEU A 71 -5.53 9.83 7.77
N ASN A 72 -4.51 9.21 8.37
CA ASN A 72 -3.19 9.80 8.50
C ASN A 72 -2.20 9.41 7.38
N HIS A 73 -2.67 8.88 6.23
CA HIS A 73 -1.77 8.41 5.15
C HIS A 73 -0.86 9.50 4.54
N ARG A 74 -1.21 10.78 4.68
CA ARG A 74 -0.39 11.93 4.22
C ARG A 74 0.23 12.73 5.37
N ARG A 75 -0.15 12.46 6.61
CA ARG A 75 0.36 13.21 7.76
C ARG A 75 1.83 12.86 7.96
N SER A 76 2.68 13.85 8.18
CA SER A 76 4.07 13.61 8.60
C SER A 76 4.11 13.00 10.00
N TRP A 77 5.15 12.22 10.30
CA TRP A 77 5.40 11.73 11.66
C TRP A 77 5.91 12.90 12.52
N SER A 78 5.24 13.18 13.63
CA SER A 78 5.75 14.15 14.62
C SER A 78 6.71 13.47 15.60
N PRO A 79 7.55 14.23 16.31
CA PRO A 79 8.39 13.68 17.37
C PRO A 79 7.59 12.92 18.44
N GLU A 80 6.39 13.40 18.77
CA GLU A 80 5.49 12.74 19.73
C GLU A 80 4.96 11.41 19.18
N ASP A 81 4.68 11.33 17.88
CA ASP A 81 4.29 10.07 17.23
C ASP A 81 5.45 9.05 17.30
N ASP A 82 6.70 9.51 17.16
CA ASP A 82 7.90 8.65 17.27
C ASP A 82 8.09 8.12 18.70
N ASP A 83 7.91 8.97 19.72
CA ASP A 83 7.99 8.56 21.13
C ASP A 83 6.92 7.52 21.48
N LEU A 84 5.71 7.69 20.97
CA LEU A 84 4.62 6.73 21.14
C LEU A 84 4.91 5.41 20.42
N LEU A 85 5.43 5.45 19.18
CA LEU A 85 5.83 4.26 18.44
C LEU A 85 6.87 3.43 19.20
N ARG A 86 7.88 4.09 19.76
CA ARG A 86 8.90 3.45 20.61
C ARG A 86 8.27 2.80 21.82
N THR A 87 7.44 3.54 22.53
CA THR A 87 6.75 3.05 23.73
C THR A 87 5.90 1.82 23.43
N TYR A 88 5.13 1.82 22.35
CA TYR A 88 4.31 0.66 22.00
C TYR A 88 5.14 -0.53 21.54
N LYS A 89 6.24 -0.29 20.83
CA LYS A 89 7.16 -1.35 20.44
C LYS A 89 7.82 -2.00 21.65
N ASP A 90 8.28 -1.20 22.60
CA ASP A 90 8.89 -1.67 23.86
C ASP A 90 7.89 -2.45 24.71
N ARG A 91 6.60 -2.13 24.61
CA ARG A 91 5.49 -2.87 25.24
C ARG A 91 5.05 -4.12 24.47
N GLY A 92 5.67 -4.43 23.33
CA GLY A 92 5.34 -5.59 22.52
C GLY A 92 4.00 -5.51 21.80
N ILE A 93 3.44 -4.31 21.62
CA ILE A 93 2.21 -4.10 20.84
C ILE A 93 2.46 -4.51 19.38
N SER A 94 1.49 -5.18 18.76
CA SER A 94 1.61 -5.65 17.39
C SER A 94 1.55 -4.47 16.38
N LYS A 95 2.05 -4.68 15.16
CA LYS A 95 2.07 -3.62 14.14
C LYS A 95 0.66 -3.32 13.64
N GLU A 96 -0.18 -4.35 13.66
CA GLU A 96 -1.60 -4.35 13.37
C GLU A 96 -2.33 -3.40 14.34
N GLU A 97 -2.14 -3.60 15.65
CA GLU A 97 -2.73 -2.72 16.67
C GLU A 97 -2.19 -1.29 16.59
N MET A 98 -0.88 -1.11 16.35
CA MET A 98 -0.31 0.22 16.12
C MET A 98 -0.93 0.90 14.89
N ALA A 99 -1.18 0.16 13.81
CA ALA A 99 -1.78 0.69 12.60
C ALA A 99 -3.18 1.27 12.88
N GLU A 100 -3.97 0.59 13.72
CA GLU A 100 -5.27 1.08 14.18
C GLU A 100 -5.17 2.32 15.07
N ILE A 101 -4.21 2.32 16.02
CA ILE A 101 -4.01 3.46 16.94
C ILE A 101 -3.59 4.71 16.18
N PHE A 102 -2.59 4.60 15.30
CA PHE A 102 -2.09 5.71 14.50
C PHE A 102 -2.95 6.04 13.28
N ASN A 103 -3.94 5.20 12.98
CA ASN A 103 -4.77 5.29 11.78
C ASN A 103 -3.90 5.43 10.52
N ARG A 104 -3.01 4.45 10.34
CA ARG A 104 -2.06 4.29 9.23
C ARG A 104 -2.04 2.82 8.82
N THR A 105 -1.32 2.48 7.77
CA THR A 105 -1.10 1.07 7.40
C THR A 105 0.02 0.46 8.22
N GLU A 106 -0.02 -0.86 8.46
CA GLU A 106 1.08 -1.60 9.10
C GLU A 106 2.42 -1.35 8.41
N ARG A 107 2.43 -1.26 7.07
CA ARG A 107 3.63 -0.93 6.30
C ARG A 107 4.22 0.43 6.69
N ALA A 108 3.38 1.43 6.98
CA ALA A 108 3.85 2.73 7.44
C ALA A 108 4.45 2.66 8.84
N ILE A 109 3.86 1.87 9.74
CA ILE A 109 4.41 1.57 11.08
C ILE A 109 5.78 0.90 10.94
N ASP A 110 5.86 -0.21 10.21
CA ASP A 110 7.08 -0.99 9.99
C ASP A 110 8.21 -0.15 9.40
N THR A 111 7.90 0.66 8.39
CA THR A 111 8.88 1.56 7.76
C THR A 111 9.38 2.60 8.75
N ARG A 112 8.50 3.16 9.59
CA ARG A 112 8.88 4.19 10.56
C ARG A 112 9.72 3.62 11.69
N ILE A 113 9.37 2.44 12.21
CA ILE A 113 10.17 1.76 13.25
C ILE A 113 11.60 1.52 12.76
N ARG A 114 11.78 0.96 11.55
CA ARG A 114 13.12 0.76 10.97
C ARG A 114 13.91 2.06 10.83
N TYR A 115 13.24 3.14 10.44
CA TYR A 115 13.85 4.46 10.34
C TYR A 115 14.36 4.95 11.72
N LEU A 116 13.56 4.76 12.77
CA LEU A 116 13.94 5.13 14.14
C LEU A 116 15.11 4.29 14.65
N GLU A 117 15.07 2.97 14.47
CA GLU A 117 16.16 2.06 14.87
C GLU A 117 17.50 2.46 14.23
N ASN A 118 17.50 2.76 12.93
CA ASN A 118 18.70 3.19 12.22
C ASN A 118 19.21 4.56 12.69
N LYS A 119 18.33 5.42 13.19
CA LYS A 119 18.69 6.74 13.73
C LYS A 119 19.28 6.61 15.13
N ASP A 120 18.79 5.69 15.95
CA ASP A 120 19.26 5.52 17.34
C ASP A 120 20.61 4.81 17.45
N THR A 121 21.02 4.08 16.41
CA THR A 121 22.39 3.57 16.29
C THR A 121 23.44 4.67 16.11
N THR A 122 23.04 5.95 16.06
CA THR A 122 23.95 7.11 16.16
C THR A 122 23.90 7.72 17.58
N PRO A 123 25.04 8.02 18.26
CA PRO A 123 25.08 8.16 19.73
C PRO A 123 24.49 9.46 20.34
N SER A 124 23.43 10.05 19.78
CA SER A 124 22.98 11.39 20.19
C SER A 124 21.48 11.52 20.52
N HIS A 125 20.86 10.57 21.23
CA HIS A 125 19.46 10.75 21.64
C HIS A 125 19.03 10.05 22.95
N TRP A 126 19.80 10.24 24.02
CA TRP A 126 19.51 9.67 25.35
C TRP A 126 18.78 10.64 26.33
N LEU A 127 18.32 11.83 25.91
CA LEU A 127 17.84 12.86 26.86
C LEU A 127 16.45 13.48 26.64
N HIS A 128 15.57 12.91 25.81
CA HIS A 128 14.21 13.46 25.62
C HIS A 128 13.07 12.57 26.15
N GLN A 129 13.38 11.67 27.07
CA GLN A 129 12.41 10.79 27.73
C GLN A 129 11.86 11.51 28.97
N LEU A 130 10.56 11.91 28.98
CA LEU A 130 9.63 11.98 30.15
C LEU A 130 8.54 13.09 30.15
N LYS A 131 8.29 13.87 29.09
CA LYS A 131 7.26 14.96 29.17
C LYS A 131 5.96 14.79 28.37
N GLY A 132 5.82 13.79 27.49
CA GLY A 132 4.66 13.68 26.58
C GLY A 132 3.52 12.73 26.98
N PHE A 133 3.63 12.05 28.13
CA PHE A 133 2.95 10.77 28.38
C PHE A 133 1.41 10.84 28.53
N PHE A 134 0.79 11.96 28.90
CA PHE A 134 -0.62 11.95 29.32
C PHE A 134 -1.67 12.48 28.33
N ASN A 135 -1.28 13.14 27.23
CA ASN A 135 -2.27 13.80 26.36
C ASN A 135 -2.87 12.91 25.25
N HIS A 136 -2.26 11.78 24.92
CA HIS A 136 -2.74 10.92 23.82
C HIS A 136 -3.74 9.83 24.29
N ILE A 137 -3.60 9.31 25.51
CA ILE A 137 -4.47 8.25 26.04
C ILE A 137 -5.89 8.76 26.34
N PHE A 138 -6.04 10.03 26.73
CA PHE A 138 -7.35 10.56 27.14
C PHE A 138 -8.29 10.99 26.01
N ARG A 139 -7.82 11.13 24.75
CA ARG A 139 -8.67 11.65 23.66
C ARG A 139 -9.46 10.58 22.88
N ARG A 140 -9.44 9.30 23.30
CA ARG A 140 -10.19 8.22 22.60
C ARG A 140 -11.03 7.30 23.49
N PHE A 141 -10.95 7.40 24.83
CA PHE A 141 -11.86 6.69 25.75
C PHE A 141 -13.05 7.52 26.26
N GLY A 142 -13.19 8.77 25.80
CA GLY A 142 -14.27 9.65 26.22
C GLY A 142 -15.40 9.79 25.20
N HIS A 143 -15.97 8.69 24.68
CA HIS A 143 -17.32 8.69 24.08
C HIS A 143 -17.79 7.24 23.80
N ASN A 144 -18.35 6.58 24.82
CA ASN A 144 -19.51 5.71 24.62
C ASN A 144 -20.31 5.55 25.94
N ARG A 145 -21.35 6.36 26.06
CA ARG A 145 -22.64 6.19 26.77
C ARG A 145 -22.66 5.64 28.21
N GLY A 146 -23.03 6.53 29.12
CA GLY A 146 -24.01 6.33 30.18
C GLY A 146 -24.92 7.56 30.21
#